data_AF-A0ABD3MYD2-F1
#
_entry.id   AF-A0ABD3MYD2-F1
#
_cell.length_a   1.000
_cell.length_b   1.000
_cell.length_c   1.000
_cell.angle_alpha   90.00
_cell.angle_beta   90.00
_cell.angle_gamma   90.00
#
_symmetry.space_group_name_H-M   'P 1'
#
loop_
_entity.id
_entity.type
_entity.pdbx_description
1 polymer ?
#
loop_
_entity_poly.entity_id
_entity_poly.type
_entity_poly.pdbx_seq_one_letter_code
_entity_poly.pdbx_strand_id
1 'polypeptide(L)'
;MSSAYINPPKFVDGIHTSWAQSAEPVPIKKEIQLLMSGNLVRRGEFGPLVGSRALEVELESAELELTFQQALSIRKQLMISKILKVGTAKLKNEQTTKKILRDFEQRQRSLLELSYQYDLPPVTIFRAILAPRVHDAFPQFRCRNRNRPAGRIIQSIINEVDPGQVKSFLSEWEFKELQIAKENDVVGYNGDSTDTAREWEKSIHNYLDKHGIKYVTEETIKMHGYNDKGTPDCLLVDEIYINGKQIRWIECKSFYASGLRENSYFTRKAISRQVDRYEKEYGKCGAVMLKYGFSATICQRHPSTLFLDGGPLLHSENEYSL
;
A
#
# COMPACT_ATOMS: atom_id res chain seq x y z
N MET A 1 -3.39 -54.50 40.36
CA MET A 1 -2.34 -53.46 40.38
C MET A 1 -2.52 -52.62 39.13
N SER A 2 -3.09 -51.43 39.30
CA SER A 2 -3.41 -50.51 38.20
C SER A 2 -2.12 -49.85 37.71
N SER A 3 -1.80 -50.05 36.43
CA SER A 3 -0.71 -49.33 35.76
C SER A 3 -1.12 -47.87 35.64
N ALA A 4 -0.53 -47.02 36.47
CA ALA A 4 -0.66 -45.58 36.35
C ALA A 4 -0.09 -45.17 34.99
N TYR A 5 -0.98 -44.88 34.04
CA TYR A 5 -0.64 -44.09 32.86
C TYR A 5 -0.17 -42.73 33.36
N ILE A 6 1.15 -42.55 33.43
CA ILE A 6 1.76 -41.24 33.53
C ILE A 6 1.46 -40.59 32.18
N ASN A 7 0.41 -39.76 32.15
CA ASN A 7 0.23 -38.83 31.06
C ASN A 7 1.54 -38.03 30.94
N PRO A 8 2.18 -37.97 29.76
CA PRO A 8 3.30 -37.07 29.58
C PRO A 8 2.84 -35.66 29.97
N PRO A 9 3.69 -34.85 30.63
CA PRO A 9 3.35 -33.48 30.94
C PRO A 9 2.90 -32.81 29.63
N LYS A 10 1.67 -32.30 29.60
CA LYS A 10 1.26 -31.40 28.53
C LYS A 10 2.26 -30.26 28.56
N PHE A 11 2.99 -30.04 27.46
CA PHE A 11 3.71 -28.79 27.25
C PHE A 11 2.66 -27.67 27.24
N VAL A 12 2.40 -27.11 28.42
CA VAL A 12 1.92 -25.76 28.60
C VAL A 12 3.20 -24.96 28.58
N ASP A 13 3.46 -24.13 27.56
CA ASP A 13 4.37 -22.98 27.63
C ASP A 13 4.44 -22.30 26.24
N GLY A 14 3.29 -21.82 25.76
CA GLY A 14 3.22 -20.81 24.71
C GLY A 14 2.84 -19.46 25.34
N ILE A 15 3.31 -18.34 24.77
CA ILE A 15 2.85 -17.01 25.19
C ILE A 15 1.45 -16.80 24.60
N HIS A 16 0.45 -16.71 25.46
CA HIS A 16 -0.93 -16.42 25.07
C HIS A 16 -1.22 -14.93 25.27
N THR A 17 -1.65 -14.27 24.20
CA THR A 17 -2.11 -12.88 24.25
C THR A 17 -3.48 -12.74 23.57
N SER A 18 -4.24 -11.75 24.00
CA SER A 18 -5.47 -11.34 23.34
C SER A 18 -5.24 -10.06 22.56
N TRP A 19 -5.78 -10.01 21.34
CA TRP A 19 -5.85 -8.81 20.53
C TRP A 19 -7.31 -8.40 20.39
N ALA A 20 -7.71 -7.39 21.16
CA ALA A 20 -9.05 -6.83 21.06
C ALA A 20 -9.15 -6.01 19.78
N GLN A 21 -9.99 -6.43 18.83
CA GLN A 21 -10.26 -5.59 17.67
C GLN A 21 -10.98 -4.32 18.12
N SER A 22 -10.57 -3.17 17.59
CA SER A 22 -11.27 -1.90 17.83
C SER A 22 -12.60 -1.81 17.08
N ALA A 23 -12.72 -2.54 15.97
CA ALA A 23 -13.95 -2.63 15.19
C ALA A 23 -14.11 -4.01 14.57
N GLU A 24 -15.37 -4.42 14.39
CA GLU A 24 -15.68 -5.61 13.61
C GLU A 24 -15.26 -5.46 12.14
N PRO A 25 -14.89 -6.55 11.44
CA PRO A 25 -14.59 -6.51 10.02
C PRO A 25 -15.75 -5.93 9.22
N VAL A 26 -15.46 -4.98 8.35
CA VAL A 26 -16.48 -4.24 7.60
C VAL A 26 -17.25 -5.18 6.67
N PRO A 27 -18.59 -5.25 6.76
CA PRO A 27 -19.41 -5.97 5.80
C PRO A 27 -19.25 -5.40 4.38
N ILE A 28 -19.03 -6.29 3.39
CA ILE A 28 -18.82 -5.90 1.98
C ILE A 28 -19.93 -5.02 1.40
N LYS A 29 -21.17 -5.16 1.89
CA LYS A 29 -22.31 -4.36 1.45
C LYS A 29 -22.07 -2.85 1.65
N LYS A 30 -21.40 -2.45 2.75
CA LYS A 30 -21.07 -1.05 3.03
C LYS A 30 -20.06 -0.50 2.01
N GLU A 31 -19.03 -1.28 1.70
CA GLU A 31 -18.05 -0.89 0.66
C GLU A 31 -18.70 -0.78 -0.72
N ILE A 32 -19.63 -1.69 -1.06
CA ILE A 32 -20.38 -1.64 -2.32
C ILE A 32 -21.25 -0.38 -2.37
N GLN A 33 -21.96 -0.05 -1.29
CA GLN A 33 -22.77 1.17 -1.21
C GLN A 33 -21.91 2.43 -1.40
N LEU A 34 -20.75 2.50 -0.73
CA LEU A 34 -19.81 3.61 -0.87
C LEU A 34 -19.23 3.70 -2.29
N LEU A 35 -18.98 2.57 -2.96
CA LEU A 35 -18.57 2.57 -4.36
C LEU A 35 -19.69 3.07 -5.28
N MET A 36 -20.93 2.64 -5.03
CA MET A 36 -22.10 2.97 -5.84
C MET A 36 -22.52 4.44 -5.76
N SER A 37 -22.14 5.16 -4.70
CA SER A 37 -22.39 6.60 -4.64
C SER A 37 -21.69 7.39 -5.73
N GLY A 38 -20.57 6.88 -6.24
CA GLY A 38 -19.76 7.55 -7.26
C GLY A 38 -18.93 8.73 -6.73
N ASN A 39 -18.96 9.02 -5.42
CA ASN A 39 -18.25 10.19 -4.88
C ASN A 39 -16.79 9.92 -4.51
N LEU A 40 -16.37 8.65 -4.41
CA LEU A 40 -14.99 8.27 -4.06
C LEU A 40 -13.96 8.72 -5.11
N VAL A 41 -14.26 8.56 -6.40
CA VAL A 41 -13.30 8.81 -7.49
C VAL A 41 -13.95 9.65 -8.57
N ARG A 42 -13.43 10.86 -8.80
CA ARG A 42 -13.80 11.71 -9.93
C ARG A 42 -12.77 11.65 -11.05
N ARG A 43 -13.19 11.99 -12.26
CA ARG A 43 -12.31 12.02 -13.45
C ARG A 43 -11.18 13.02 -13.23
N GLY A 44 -9.93 12.59 -13.40
CA GLY A 44 -8.74 13.45 -13.22
C GLY A 44 -8.34 13.77 -11.78
N GLU A 45 -9.16 13.40 -10.80
CA GLU A 45 -8.93 13.68 -9.38
C GLU A 45 -8.05 12.56 -8.78
N PHE A 46 -6.73 12.66 -8.95
CA PHE A 46 -5.75 11.71 -8.39
C PHE A 46 -5.06 12.22 -7.12
N GLY A 47 -5.31 13.47 -6.75
CA GLY A 47 -4.73 14.10 -5.57
C GLY A 47 -5.40 13.70 -4.25
N PRO A 48 -4.89 14.21 -3.13
CA PRO A 48 -5.56 14.14 -1.84
C PRO A 48 -6.92 14.85 -1.93
N LEU A 49 -7.89 14.38 -1.14
CA LEU A 49 -9.16 15.08 -0.98
C LEU A 49 -8.95 16.23 -0.01
N VAL A 50 -9.39 17.43 -0.38
CA VAL A 50 -9.25 18.66 0.42
C VAL A 50 -10.56 19.44 0.45
N GLY A 51 -10.76 20.24 1.50
CA GLY A 51 -11.92 21.13 1.63
C GLY A 51 -13.26 20.40 1.48
N SER A 52 -14.15 20.94 0.65
CA SER A 52 -15.49 20.37 0.43
C SER A 52 -15.47 18.94 -0.11
N ARG A 53 -14.44 18.55 -0.87
CA ARG A 53 -14.30 17.18 -1.39
C ARG A 53 -13.98 16.16 -0.31
N ALA A 54 -13.15 16.54 0.67
CA ALA A 54 -12.88 15.69 1.81
C ALA A 54 -14.14 15.50 2.65
N LEU A 55 -14.84 16.60 2.95
CA LEU A 55 -16.07 16.58 3.74
C LEU A 55 -17.17 15.73 3.09
N GLU A 56 -17.36 15.85 1.78
CA GLU A 56 -18.37 15.06 1.04
C GLU A 56 -18.13 13.55 1.20
N VAL A 57 -16.87 13.10 1.04
CA VAL A 57 -16.51 11.68 1.20
C VAL A 57 -16.57 11.26 2.66
N GLU A 58 -16.16 12.11 3.59
CA GLU A 58 -16.21 11.82 5.03
C GLU A 58 -17.64 11.61 5.53
N LEU A 59 -18.57 12.51 5.19
CA LEU A 59 -19.98 12.41 5.58
C LEU A 59 -20.62 11.14 5.03
N GLU A 60 -20.41 10.85 3.76
CA GLU A 60 -20.97 9.64 3.14
C GLU A 60 -20.38 8.35 3.71
N SER A 61 -19.08 8.35 4.04
CA SER A 61 -18.45 7.22 4.69
C SER A 61 -19.02 6.99 6.08
N ALA A 62 -19.23 8.08 6.83
CA ALA A 62 -19.80 8.04 8.18
C ALA A 62 -21.25 7.50 8.18
N GLU A 63 -22.08 7.88 7.20
CA GLU A 63 -23.44 7.34 7.01
C GLU A 63 -23.45 5.82 6.81
N LEU A 64 -22.36 5.26 6.26
CA LEU A 64 -22.18 3.83 6.04
C LEU A 64 -21.38 3.15 7.17
N GLU A 65 -21.10 3.85 8.27
CA GLU A 65 -20.27 3.38 9.39
C GLU A 65 -18.86 2.94 8.94
N LEU A 66 -18.26 3.71 8.02
CA LEU A 66 -16.88 3.59 7.58
C LEU A 66 -16.10 4.82 8.05
N THR A 67 -14.84 4.63 8.45
CA THR A 67 -13.99 5.76 8.77
C THR A 67 -13.50 6.46 7.50
N PHE A 68 -13.20 7.75 7.59
CA PHE A 68 -12.64 8.49 6.46
C PHE A 68 -11.34 7.86 5.93
N GLN A 69 -10.50 7.31 6.82
CA GLN A 69 -9.25 6.62 6.43
C GLN A 69 -9.50 5.32 5.65
N GLN A 70 -10.57 4.59 5.98
CA GLN A 70 -11.01 3.43 5.20
C GLN A 70 -11.45 3.85 3.80
N ALA A 71 -12.24 4.93 3.69
CA ALA A 71 -12.66 5.48 2.40
C ALA A 71 -11.48 5.97 1.54
N LEU A 72 -10.52 6.69 2.13
CA LEU A 72 -9.29 7.12 1.45
C LEU A 72 -8.46 5.93 0.96
N SER A 73 -8.35 4.87 1.76
CA SER A 73 -7.68 3.62 1.37
C SER A 73 -8.39 2.92 0.21
N ILE A 74 -9.73 2.78 0.25
CA ILE A 74 -10.53 2.22 -0.83
C ILE A 74 -10.33 3.04 -2.11
N ARG A 75 -10.42 4.37 -2.00
CA ARG A 75 -10.20 5.31 -3.10
C ARG A 75 -8.84 5.12 -3.76
N LYS A 76 -7.76 5.06 -2.97
CA LYS A 76 -6.39 4.81 -3.48
C LYS A 76 -6.31 3.49 -4.26
N GLN A 77 -6.90 2.42 -3.74
CA GLN A 77 -6.94 1.11 -4.40
C GLN A 77 -7.73 1.12 -5.71
N LEU A 78 -8.85 1.86 -5.77
CA LEU A 78 -9.65 2.04 -6.98
C LEU A 78 -8.86 2.78 -8.06
N MET A 79 -8.16 3.86 -7.68
CA MET A 79 -7.31 4.63 -8.61
C MET A 79 -6.15 3.79 -9.16
N ILE A 80 -5.47 3.01 -8.31
CA ILE A 80 -4.45 2.04 -8.76
C ILE A 80 -5.03 1.06 -9.78
N SER A 81 -6.20 0.49 -9.47
CA SER A 81 -6.88 -0.47 -10.35
C SER A 81 -7.29 0.15 -11.69
N LYS A 82 -7.74 1.41 -11.69
CA LYS A 82 -8.07 2.17 -12.88
C LYS A 82 -6.87 2.39 -13.80
N ILE A 83 -5.71 2.74 -13.25
CA ILE A 83 -4.46 2.92 -14.02
C ILE A 83 -4.01 1.61 -14.67
N LEU A 84 -4.09 0.51 -13.92
CA LEU A 84 -3.68 -0.81 -14.41
C LEU A 84 -4.60 -1.32 -15.54
N LYS A 85 -5.91 -1.08 -15.44
CA LYS A 85 -6.89 -1.55 -16.43
C LYS A 85 -6.93 -0.67 -17.68
N VAL A 86 -6.98 0.65 -17.51
CA VAL A 86 -7.29 1.59 -18.59
C VAL A 86 -6.12 2.54 -18.86
N GLY A 87 -5.45 3.03 -17.83
CA GLY A 87 -4.40 4.04 -17.98
C GLY A 87 -3.20 3.56 -18.80
N THR A 88 -2.80 2.30 -18.59
CA THR A 88 -1.70 1.67 -19.34
C THR A 88 -2.01 1.58 -20.84
N ALA A 89 -3.26 1.36 -21.22
CA ALA A 89 -3.65 1.31 -22.64
C ALA A 89 -3.64 2.70 -23.29
N LYS A 90 -4.09 3.74 -22.57
CA LYS A 90 -4.09 5.13 -23.06
C LYS A 90 -2.68 5.61 -23.43
N LEU A 91 -1.68 5.34 -22.58
CA LEU A 91 -0.29 5.75 -22.83
C LEU A 91 0.45 4.87 -23.84
N LYS A 92 -0.09 3.69 -24.17
CA LYS A 92 0.40 2.87 -25.29
C LYS A 92 -0.12 3.36 -26.64
N ASN A 93 -1.18 4.18 -26.66
CA ASN A 93 -1.66 4.78 -27.89
C ASN A 93 -0.72 5.92 -28.31
N GLU A 94 -0.01 5.70 -29.42
CA GLU A 94 0.99 6.65 -29.91
C GLU A 94 0.42 8.04 -30.22
N GLN A 95 -0.80 8.11 -30.76
CA GLN A 95 -1.44 9.39 -31.08
C GLN A 95 -1.79 10.18 -29.81
N THR A 96 -2.33 9.51 -28.80
CA THR A 96 -2.60 10.10 -27.48
C THR A 96 -1.30 10.61 -26.86
N THR A 97 -0.26 9.79 -26.86
CA THR A 97 1.04 10.15 -26.27
C THR A 97 1.67 11.33 -27.01
N LYS A 98 1.72 11.32 -28.35
CA LYS A 98 2.22 12.46 -29.15
C LYS A 98 1.47 13.76 -28.85
N LYS A 99 0.14 13.68 -28.69
CA LYS A 99 -0.67 14.85 -28.34
C LYS A 99 -0.36 15.37 -26.94
N ILE A 100 -0.26 14.50 -25.94
CA ILE A 100 0.15 14.87 -24.58
C ILE A 100 1.50 15.59 -24.59
N LEU A 101 2.51 15.00 -25.25
CA LEU A 101 3.85 15.57 -25.35
C LEU A 101 3.81 16.96 -25.97
N ARG A 102 3.18 17.08 -27.14
CA ARG A 102 3.06 18.35 -27.85
C ARG A 102 2.35 19.42 -27.02
N ASP A 103 1.20 19.09 -26.45
CA ASP A 103 0.39 20.06 -25.69
C ASP A 103 1.14 20.53 -24.42
N PHE A 104 1.93 19.67 -23.79
CA PHE A 104 2.79 20.02 -22.65
C PHE A 104 4.02 20.84 -23.06
N GLU A 105 4.78 20.39 -24.07
CA GLU A 105 6.02 21.05 -24.53
C GLU A 105 5.76 22.44 -25.10
N GLN A 106 4.60 22.63 -25.76
CA GLN A 106 4.15 23.93 -26.24
C GLN A 106 3.50 24.80 -25.15
N ARG A 107 3.49 24.33 -23.88
CA ARG A 107 2.88 25.00 -22.72
C ARG A 107 1.41 25.36 -22.92
N GLN A 108 0.68 24.59 -23.72
CA GLN A 108 -0.75 24.79 -23.95
C GLN A 108 -1.59 24.22 -22.80
N ARG A 109 -1.06 23.24 -22.08
CA ARG A 109 -1.70 22.60 -20.94
C ARG A 109 -0.69 22.28 -19.85
N SER A 110 -1.08 22.52 -18.60
CA SER A 110 -0.40 22.03 -17.39
C SER A 110 -0.56 20.52 -17.22
N LEU A 111 0.24 19.91 -16.35
CA LEU A 111 0.11 18.49 -15.99
C LEU A 111 -1.25 18.17 -15.36
N LEU A 112 -1.81 19.10 -14.58
CA LEU A 112 -3.15 18.91 -14.01
C LEU A 112 -4.23 18.92 -15.08
N GLU A 113 -4.20 19.88 -16.01
CA GLU A 113 -5.18 19.91 -17.11
C GLU A 113 -5.10 18.65 -17.98
N LEU A 114 -3.88 18.14 -18.22
CA LEU A 114 -3.68 16.86 -18.92
C LEU A 114 -4.19 15.68 -18.08
N SER A 115 -3.99 15.69 -16.76
CA SER A 115 -4.55 14.67 -15.84
C SER A 115 -6.07 14.62 -15.94
N TYR A 116 -6.75 15.78 -15.89
CA TYR A 116 -8.18 15.85 -16.08
C TYR A 116 -8.61 15.42 -17.48
N GLN A 117 -7.94 15.90 -18.52
CA GLN A 117 -8.30 15.60 -19.90
C GLN A 117 -8.14 14.12 -20.26
N TYR A 118 -7.09 13.46 -19.78
CA TYR A 118 -6.81 12.07 -20.14
C TYR A 118 -7.22 11.09 -19.03
N ASP A 119 -7.60 11.60 -17.87
CA ASP A 119 -7.99 10.82 -16.70
C ASP A 119 -6.88 9.84 -16.31
N LEU A 120 -5.69 10.41 -16.11
CA LEU A 120 -4.43 9.75 -15.78
C LEU A 120 -3.73 10.53 -14.66
N PRO A 121 -3.01 9.87 -13.75
CA PRO A 121 -2.29 10.57 -12.69
C PRO A 121 -1.22 11.52 -13.27
N PRO A 122 -1.08 12.76 -12.75
CA PRO A 122 -0.22 13.76 -13.37
C PRO A 122 1.27 13.37 -13.34
N VAL A 123 1.75 12.66 -12.31
CA VAL A 123 3.14 12.16 -12.30
C VAL A 123 3.32 11.02 -13.30
N THR A 124 2.26 10.24 -13.56
CA THR A 124 2.29 9.21 -14.61
C THR A 124 2.35 9.83 -16.01
N ILE A 125 1.64 10.93 -16.25
CA ILE A 125 1.77 11.72 -17.48
C ILE A 125 3.19 12.26 -17.62
N PHE A 126 3.75 12.82 -16.54
CA PHE A 126 5.10 13.37 -16.58
C PHE A 126 6.19 12.32 -16.85
N ARG A 127 6.02 11.10 -16.32
CA ARG A 127 6.87 9.95 -16.69
C ARG A 127 6.86 9.67 -18.19
N ALA A 128 5.70 9.78 -18.83
CA ALA A 128 5.56 9.57 -20.26
C ALA A 128 6.24 10.68 -21.09
N ILE A 129 6.25 11.91 -20.59
CA ILE A 129 6.97 13.05 -21.18
C ILE A 129 8.49 12.88 -21.02
N LEU A 130 8.96 12.45 -19.85
CA LEU A 130 10.39 12.24 -19.59
C LEU A 130 10.98 11.03 -20.32
N ALA A 131 10.20 9.97 -20.52
CA ALA A 131 10.65 8.73 -21.13
C ALA A 131 11.40 8.90 -22.47
N PRO A 132 10.86 9.59 -23.50
CA PRO A 132 11.58 9.80 -24.76
C PRO A 132 12.87 10.59 -24.54
N ARG A 133 12.88 11.65 -23.73
CA ARG A 133 14.07 12.47 -23.45
C ARG A 133 15.20 11.65 -22.84
N VAL A 134 14.87 10.79 -21.88
CA VAL A 134 15.85 9.87 -21.26
C VAL A 134 16.35 8.84 -22.29
N HIS A 135 15.47 8.36 -23.17
CA HIS A 135 15.87 7.45 -24.26
C HIS A 135 16.68 8.12 -25.37
N ASP A 136 16.56 9.43 -25.55
CA ASP A 136 17.36 10.22 -26.49
C ASP A 136 18.74 10.54 -25.90
N ALA A 137 18.79 10.94 -24.62
CA ALA A 137 20.04 11.17 -23.90
C ALA A 137 20.85 9.88 -23.67
N PHE A 138 20.16 8.74 -23.52
CA PHE A 138 20.78 7.44 -23.30
C PHE A 138 20.22 6.36 -24.26
N PRO A 139 20.58 6.41 -25.56
CA PRO A 139 20.08 5.48 -26.57
C PRO A 139 20.35 4.00 -26.25
N GLN A 140 21.43 3.71 -25.53
CA GLN A 140 21.79 2.36 -25.08
C GLN A 140 20.73 1.72 -24.16
N PHE A 141 19.86 2.51 -23.53
CA PHE A 141 18.77 2.02 -22.67
C PHE A 141 17.48 1.70 -23.44
N ARG A 142 17.44 1.88 -24.77
CA ARG A 142 16.30 1.50 -25.62
C ARG A 142 16.17 -0.03 -25.78
N CYS A 143 17.25 -0.79 -25.58
CA CYS A 143 17.23 -2.25 -25.65
C CYS A 143 16.52 -2.84 -24.43
N ARG A 144 15.75 -3.93 -24.61
CA ARG A 144 15.03 -4.69 -23.56
C ARG A 144 16.02 -5.34 -22.56
N ASN A 145 16.68 -4.54 -21.76
CA ASN A 145 17.56 -5.03 -20.70
C ASN A 145 16.74 -5.26 -19.43
N ARG A 146 16.94 -6.39 -18.74
CA ARG A 146 16.15 -6.79 -17.55
C ARG A 146 16.22 -5.74 -16.42
N ASN A 147 17.26 -4.91 -16.39
CA ASN A 147 17.54 -3.94 -15.33
C ASN A 147 16.84 -2.57 -15.47
N ARG A 148 16.01 -2.34 -16.51
CA ARG A 148 15.21 -1.12 -16.76
C ARG A 148 15.88 0.22 -16.33
N PRO A 149 17.11 0.51 -16.78
CA PRO A 149 17.88 1.67 -16.33
C PRO A 149 17.18 3.03 -16.58
N ALA A 150 16.51 3.20 -17.73
CA ALA A 150 15.76 4.42 -18.03
C ALA A 150 14.68 4.73 -16.99
N GLY A 151 13.97 3.71 -16.51
CA GLY A 151 12.93 3.88 -15.48
C GLY A 151 13.51 4.36 -14.15
N ARG A 152 14.74 3.94 -13.79
CA ARG A 152 15.42 4.40 -12.58
C ARG A 152 15.86 5.86 -12.69
N ILE A 153 16.33 6.28 -13.86
CA ILE A 153 16.69 7.69 -14.13
C ILE A 153 15.45 8.58 -14.04
N ILE A 154 14.36 8.19 -14.71
CA ILE A 154 13.08 8.93 -14.61
C ILE A 154 12.62 9.01 -13.15
N GLN A 155 12.74 7.93 -12.38
CA GLN A 155 12.40 7.93 -10.96
C GLN A 155 13.31 8.86 -10.14
N SER A 156 14.61 8.86 -10.42
CA SER A 156 15.61 9.75 -9.79
C SER A 156 15.26 11.22 -10.03
N ILE A 157 14.87 11.58 -11.26
CA ILE A 157 14.43 12.93 -11.62
C ILE A 157 13.16 13.31 -10.87
N ILE A 158 12.14 12.44 -10.85
CA ILE A 158 10.86 12.70 -10.15
C ILE A 158 11.02 12.84 -8.63
N ASN A 159 11.90 12.02 -8.05
CA ASN A 159 12.22 12.05 -6.63
C ASN A 159 13.28 13.10 -6.29
N GLU A 160 13.83 13.80 -7.28
CA GLU A 160 14.84 14.85 -7.12
C GLU A 160 16.08 14.38 -6.36
N VAL A 161 16.46 13.12 -6.55
CA VAL A 161 17.62 12.51 -5.86
C VAL A 161 18.94 13.13 -6.33
N ASP A 162 19.03 13.47 -7.61
CA ASP A 162 20.19 14.09 -8.23
C ASP A 162 19.81 15.46 -8.83
N PRO A 163 20.20 16.57 -8.18
CA PRO A 163 19.93 17.92 -8.68
C PRO A 163 20.54 18.21 -10.06
N GLY A 164 21.66 17.56 -10.40
CA GLY A 164 22.29 17.69 -11.70
C GLY A 164 21.42 17.08 -12.81
N GLN A 165 20.86 15.89 -12.56
CA GLN A 165 19.89 15.28 -13.47
C GLN A 165 18.63 16.14 -13.62
N VAL A 166 18.07 16.63 -12.52
CA VAL A 166 16.89 17.50 -12.55
C VAL A 166 17.13 18.72 -13.45
N LYS A 167 18.24 19.44 -13.24
CA LYS A 167 18.61 20.62 -14.06
C LYS A 167 18.88 20.28 -15.53
N SER A 168 19.38 19.07 -15.82
CA SER A 168 19.68 18.66 -17.20
C SER A 168 18.43 18.26 -18.00
N PHE A 169 17.37 17.78 -17.32
CA PHE A 169 16.17 17.27 -17.99
C PHE A 169 14.96 18.20 -17.92
N LEU A 170 14.92 19.10 -16.93
CA LEU A 170 13.78 19.97 -16.66
C LEU A 170 14.15 21.44 -16.73
N SER A 171 13.32 22.22 -17.43
CA SER A 171 13.29 23.67 -17.26
C SER A 171 12.68 24.06 -15.91
N GLU A 172 12.87 25.31 -15.48
CA GLU A 172 12.26 25.82 -14.24
C GLU A 172 10.72 25.71 -14.23
N TRP A 173 10.09 25.90 -15.38
CA TRP A 173 8.64 25.76 -15.51
C TRP A 173 8.20 24.29 -15.34
N GLU A 174 8.89 23.35 -15.99
CA GLU A 174 8.58 21.92 -15.86
C GLU A 174 8.85 21.40 -14.45
N PHE A 175 9.85 21.95 -13.78
CA PHE A 175 10.10 21.65 -12.37
C PHE A 175 8.94 22.10 -11.48
N LYS A 176 8.38 23.30 -11.70
CA LYS A 176 7.17 23.76 -10.99
C LYS A 176 5.96 22.88 -11.28
N GLU A 177 5.75 22.50 -12.54
CA GLU A 177 4.69 21.56 -12.93
C GLU A 177 4.86 20.20 -12.22
N LEU A 178 6.08 19.69 -12.12
CA LEU A 178 6.38 18.47 -11.37
C LEU A 178 5.98 18.60 -9.89
N GLN A 179 6.28 19.72 -9.22
CA GLN A 179 5.88 19.91 -7.82
C GLN A 179 4.37 19.86 -7.65
N ILE A 180 3.64 20.59 -8.51
CA ILE A 180 2.17 20.58 -8.51
C ILE A 180 1.64 19.17 -8.77
N ALA A 181 2.25 18.43 -9.70
CA ALA A 181 1.87 17.05 -10.00
C ALA A 181 2.08 16.12 -8.79
N LYS A 182 3.20 16.25 -8.07
CA LYS A 182 3.51 15.45 -6.87
C LYS A 182 2.50 15.66 -5.76
N GLU A 183 2.09 16.90 -5.52
CA GLU A 183 1.06 17.25 -4.53
C GLU A 183 -0.33 16.71 -4.90
N ASN A 184 -0.58 16.49 -6.20
CA ASN A 184 -1.89 16.10 -6.73
C ASN A 184 -1.92 14.66 -7.28
N ASP A 185 -1.01 13.79 -6.81
CA ASP A 185 -0.95 12.40 -7.27
C ASP A 185 -0.61 11.41 -6.15
N VAL A 186 -1.63 10.88 -5.47
CA VAL A 186 -1.45 9.93 -4.36
C VAL A 186 -1.12 8.50 -4.81
N VAL A 187 -1.01 8.26 -6.12
CA VAL A 187 -0.78 6.94 -6.72
C VAL A 187 0.54 6.87 -7.49
N GLY A 188 0.79 7.85 -8.36
CA GLY A 188 1.98 7.99 -9.18
C GLY A 188 3.18 8.55 -8.42
N TYR A 189 2.93 9.18 -7.25
CA TYR A 189 3.93 9.62 -6.30
C TYR A 189 3.57 9.16 -4.88
N ASN A 190 4.52 8.49 -4.22
CA ASN A 190 4.37 7.98 -2.87
C ASN A 190 5.49 8.62 -2.04
N GLY A 191 5.36 9.91 -1.71
CA GLY A 191 6.30 10.62 -0.83
C GLY A 191 6.28 10.04 0.60
N ASP A 192 5.79 10.84 1.55
CA ASP A 192 5.81 10.57 3.00
C ASP A 192 5.04 9.31 3.45
N SER A 193 4.33 8.65 2.54
CA SER A 193 3.65 7.37 2.79
C SER A 193 4.59 6.24 3.25
N THR A 194 5.89 6.35 2.96
CA THR A 194 6.89 5.37 3.40
C THR A 194 7.20 5.52 4.89
N ASP A 195 7.26 6.74 5.40
CA ASP A 195 7.60 7.00 6.80
C ASP A 195 6.43 6.63 7.71
N THR A 196 5.20 6.96 7.32
CA THR A 196 3.99 6.51 8.04
C THR A 196 3.81 4.98 8.07
N ALA A 197 4.35 4.26 7.07
CA ALA A 197 4.36 2.79 7.06
C ALA A 197 5.42 2.24 8.02
N ARG A 198 6.61 2.85 8.06
CA ARG A 198 7.69 2.48 8.99
C ARG A 198 7.32 2.77 10.44
N GLU A 199 6.65 3.89 10.72
CA GLU A 199 6.13 4.21 12.05
C GLU A 199 5.09 3.19 12.51
N TRP A 200 4.22 2.77 11.60
CA TRP A 200 3.25 1.70 11.85
C TRP A 200 3.92 0.37 12.18
N GLU A 201 4.96 -0.02 11.43
CA GLU A 201 5.73 -1.23 11.72
C GLU A 201 6.47 -1.12 13.07
N LYS A 202 7.02 0.05 13.38
CA LYS A 202 7.70 0.31 14.65
C LYS A 202 6.77 0.19 15.85
N SER A 203 5.51 0.60 15.74
CA SER A 203 4.55 0.45 16.86
C SER A 203 4.27 -1.03 17.18
N ILE A 204 4.31 -1.88 16.16
CA ILE A 204 4.18 -3.34 16.30
C ILE A 204 5.42 -3.92 16.98
N HIS A 205 6.62 -3.52 16.55
CA HIS A 205 7.88 -3.92 17.20
C HIS A 205 7.89 -3.53 18.69
N ASN A 206 7.53 -2.28 19.01
CA ASN A 206 7.43 -1.81 20.39
C ASN A 206 6.43 -2.64 21.22
N TYR A 207 5.29 -3.03 20.63
CA TYR A 207 4.33 -3.91 21.29
C TYR A 207 4.93 -5.28 21.59
N LEU A 208 5.59 -5.91 20.61
CA LEU A 208 6.21 -7.22 20.79
C LEU A 208 7.33 -7.17 21.85
N ASP A 209 8.21 -6.17 21.78
CA ASP A 209 9.30 -5.95 22.73
C ASP A 209 8.78 -5.73 24.15
N LYS A 210 7.73 -4.91 24.31
CA LYS A 210 7.08 -4.64 25.62
C LYS A 210 6.50 -5.92 26.25
N HIS A 211 6.06 -6.88 25.44
CA HIS A 211 5.54 -8.17 25.91
C HIS A 211 6.62 -9.25 25.98
N GLY A 212 7.89 -8.92 25.74
CA GLY A 212 9.01 -9.85 25.79
C GLY A 212 8.97 -10.93 24.70
N ILE A 213 8.25 -10.69 23.60
CA ILE A 213 8.12 -11.63 22.48
C ILE A 213 9.35 -11.52 21.59
N LYS A 214 10.02 -12.64 21.34
CA LYS A 214 11.20 -12.70 20.45
C LYS A 214 10.78 -12.93 19.00
N TYR A 215 11.36 -12.12 18.11
CA TYR A 215 11.12 -12.19 16.67
C TYR A 215 12.37 -11.80 15.89
N VAL A 216 12.38 -12.16 14.61
CA VAL A 216 13.38 -11.76 13.62
C VAL A 216 12.71 -10.76 12.66
N THR A 217 13.36 -9.62 12.44
CA THR A 217 12.86 -8.55 11.56
C THR A 217 13.09 -8.84 10.09
N GLU A 218 12.33 -8.21 9.20
CA GLU A 218 12.57 -8.25 7.75
C GLU A 218 14.04 -7.92 7.39
N GLU A 219 14.61 -6.86 7.96
CA GLU A 219 16.01 -6.46 7.70
C GLU A 219 16.99 -7.57 8.05
N THR A 220 16.78 -8.24 9.19
CA THR A 220 17.62 -9.36 9.62
C THR A 220 17.51 -10.55 8.68
N ILE A 221 16.29 -10.88 8.22
CA ILE A 221 16.06 -11.95 7.22
C ILE A 221 16.81 -11.64 5.92
N LYS A 222 16.74 -10.38 5.45
CA LYS A 222 17.43 -9.93 4.24
C LYS A 222 18.94 -10.03 4.34
N MET A 223 19.52 -9.62 5.49
CA MET A 223 20.97 -9.71 5.75
C MET A 223 21.48 -11.15 5.72
N HIS A 224 20.67 -12.12 6.15
CA HIS A 224 21.04 -13.54 6.14
C HIS A 224 20.75 -14.24 4.80
N GLY A 225 20.36 -13.50 3.76
CA GLY A 225 20.25 -14.00 2.39
C GLY A 225 18.95 -14.72 2.05
N TYR A 226 17.93 -14.67 2.91
CA TYR A 226 16.65 -15.37 2.71
C TYR A 226 15.61 -14.56 1.91
N ASN A 227 16.06 -13.67 1.02
CA ASN A 227 15.20 -12.75 0.26
C ASN A 227 14.20 -13.45 -0.67
N ASP A 228 14.58 -14.63 -1.17
CA ASP A 228 13.80 -15.45 -2.10
C ASP A 228 12.65 -16.21 -1.40
N LYS A 229 12.74 -16.36 -0.08
CA LYS A 229 11.80 -17.10 0.76
C LYS A 229 10.60 -16.27 1.23
N GLY A 230 10.62 -14.96 0.94
CA GLY A 230 9.69 -13.99 1.50
C GLY A 230 10.20 -13.46 2.83
N THR A 231 9.84 -12.22 3.14
CA THR A 231 10.40 -11.48 4.27
C THR A 231 9.25 -10.87 5.06
N PRO A 232 8.53 -11.64 5.89
CA PRO A 232 7.52 -11.06 6.77
C PRO A 232 8.17 -10.01 7.67
N ASP A 233 7.39 -9.00 8.06
CA ASP A 233 7.89 -7.91 8.91
C ASP A 233 8.41 -8.44 10.25
N CYS A 234 7.70 -9.42 10.84
CA CYS A 234 8.17 -10.16 12.01
C CYS A 234 8.04 -11.67 11.80
N LEU A 235 9.13 -12.43 11.95
CA LEU A 235 9.13 -13.88 12.07
C LEU A 235 9.31 -14.27 13.55
N LEU A 236 8.30 -14.86 14.17
CA LEU A 236 8.28 -15.13 15.60
C LEU A 236 9.15 -16.34 15.94
N VAL A 237 9.99 -16.20 16.96
CA VAL A 237 10.86 -17.27 17.48
C VAL A 237 10.15 -18.04 18.59
N ASP A 238 9.44 -17.31 19.45
CA ASP A 238 8.66 -17.89 20.52
C ASP A 238 7.35 -18.50 20.00
N GLU A 239 6.80 -19.47 20.74
CA GLU A 239 5.49 -20.03 20.43
C GLU A 239 4.39 -19.09 20.92
N ILE A 240 3.81 -18.31 19.99
CA ILE A 240 2.81 -17.28 20.30
C ILE A 240 1.41 -17.72 19.87
N TYR A 241 0.42 -17.45 20.73
CA TYR A 241 -1.00 -17.59 20.43
C TYR A 241 -1.71 -16.24 20.58
N ILE A 242 -2.32 -15.76 19.50
CA ILE A 242 -3.16 -14.56 19.50
C ILE A 242 -4.61 -14.99 19.30
N ASN A 243 -5.50 -14.60 20.21
CA ASN A 243 -6.92 -14.96 20.16
C ASN A 243 -7.14 -16.48 19.98
N GLY A 244 -6.30 -17.29 20.64
CA GLY A 244 -6.35 -18.75 20.60
C GLY A 244 -5.75 -19.39 19.35
N LYS A 245 -5.22 -18.61 18.39
CA LYS A 245 -4.60 -19.11 17.16
C LYS A 245 -3.09 -18.96 17.22
N GLN A 246 -2.36 -20.03 16.90
CA GLN A 246 -0.90 -19.98 16.83
C GLN A 246 -0.45 -19.03 15.71
N ILE A 247 0.52 -18.17 16.00
CA ILE A 247 1.11 -17.22 15.06
C ILE A 247 2.62 -17.48 14.97
N ARG A 248 3.15 -17.51 13.74
CA ARG A 248 4.56 -17.73 13.41
C ARG A 248 5.17 -16.57 12.63
N TRP A 249 4.36 -15.80 11.94
CA TRP A 249 4.79 -14.61 11.22
C TRP A 249 3.72 -13.53 11.30
N ILE A 250 4.15 -12.28 11.26
CA ILE A 250 3.30 -11.09 11.24
C ILE A 250 3.70 -10.25 10.02
N GLU A 251 2.71 -9.85 9.23
CA GLU A 251 2.86 -8.87 8.16
C GLU A 251 1.98 -7.65 8.44
N CYS A 252 2.57 -6.47 8.38
CA CYS A 252 1.97 -5.20 8.68
C CYS A 252 1.60 -4.47 7.37
N LYS A 253 0.43 -3.83 7.34
CA LYS A 253 0.05 -2.90 6.27
C LYS A 253 -0.57 -1.64 6.85
N SER A 254 -0.12 -0.50 6.34
CA SER A 254 -0.63 0.83 6.68
C SER A 254 -1.90 1.24 5.91
N PHE A 255 -2.71 0.28 5.46
CA PHE A 255 -3.94 0.55 4.68
C PHE A 255 -5.13 -0.31 5.14
N TYR A 256 -6.35 0.12 4.81
CA TYR A 256 -7.55 -0.71 4.95
C TYR A 256 -7.67 -1.74 3.84
N ALA A 257 -7.82 -3.03 4.16
CA ALA A 257 -7.94 -4.08 3.13
C ALA A 257 -9.38 -4.20 2.60
N SER A 258 -9.61 -3.68 1.39
CA SER A 258 -10.93 -3.71 0.75
C SER A 258 -11.27 -5.08 0.17
N GLY A 259 -12.53 -5.49 0.37
CA GLY A 259 -13.10 -6.72 -0.21
C GLY A 259 -13.62 -6.55 -1.63
N LEU A 260 -13.72 -5.32 -2.13
CA LEU A 260 -14.28 -4.97 -3.44
C LEU A 260 -13.57 -5.71 -4.58
N ARG A 261 -14.35 -6.19 -5.55
CA ARG A 261 -13.82 -6.89 -6.73
C ARG A 261 -12.94 -5.97 -7.57
N GLU A 262 -13.28 -4.69 -7.63
CA GLU A 262 -12.55 -3.62 -8.29
C GLU A 262 -11.11 -3.53 -7.78
N ASN A 263 -10.92 -3.76 -6.47
CA ASN A 263 -9.65 -3.71 -5.76
C ASN A 263 -8.93 -5.08 -5.69
N SER A 264 -9.53 -6.15 -6.22
CA SER A 264 -9.00 -7.51 -6.10
C SER A 264 -7.56 -7.68 -6.60
N TYR A 265 -7.12 -6.90 -7.60
CA TYR A 265 -5.72 -6.92 -8.03
C TYR A 265 -4.78 -6.43 -6.93
N PHE A 266 -5.12 -5.30 -6.29
CA PHE A 266 -4.36 -4.73 -5.20
C PHE A 266 -4.30 -5.71 -4.04
N THR A 267 -5.45 -6.20 -3.58
CA THR A 267 -5.56 -7.19 -2.51
C THR A 267 -4.76 -8.47 -2.82
N ARG A 268 -4.86 -9.00 -4.03
CA ARG A 268 -4.12 -10.21 -4.44
C ARG A 268 -2.61 -9.97 -4.40
N LYS A 269 -2.15 -8.82 -4.89
CA LYS A 269 -0.72 -8.50 -4.96
C LYS A 269 -0.15 -8.15 -3.58
N ALA A 270 -0.87 -7.36 -2.79
CA ALA A 270 -0.41 -6.78 -1.54
C ALA A 270 -0.62 -7.68 -0.32
N ILE A 271 -1.58 -8.62 -0.37
CA ILE A 271 -1.89 -9.51 0.75
C ILE A 271 -1.76 -10.97 0.31
N SER A 272 -2.63 -11.43 -0.60
CA SER A 272 -2.78 -12.88 -0.84
C SER A 272 -1.49 -13.57 -1.26
N ARG A 273 -0.73 -12.98 -2.20
CA ARG A 273 0.56 -13.56 -2.61
C ARG A 273 1.63 -13.56 -1.53
N GLN A 274 1.59 -12.62 -0.59
CA GLN A 274 2.51 -12.61 0.54
C GLN A 274 2.13 -13.72 1.52
N VAL A 275 0.85 -13.77 1.91
CA VAL A 275 0.28 -14.83 2.76
C VAL A 275 0.61 -16.21 2.18
N ASP A 276 0.30 -16.47 0.91
CA ASP A 276 0.56 -17.76 0.26
C ASP A 276 2.05 -18.17 0.32
N ARG A 277 2.97 -17.20 0.19
CA ARG A 277 4.42 -17.46 0.29
C ARG A 277 4.83 -17.78 1.72
N TYR A 278 4.37 -17.00 2.69
CA TYR A 278 4.75 -17.19 4.09
C TYR A 278 4.13 -18.46 4.67
N GLU A 279 2.90 -18.79 4.30
CA GLU A 279 2.29 -20.06 4.69
C GLU A 279 3.05 -21.26 4.13
N LYS A 280 3.60 -21.14 2.91
CA LYS A 280 4.43 -22.17 2.29
C LYS A 280 5.78 -22.33 2.97
N GLU A 281 6.46 -21.24 3.32
CA GLU A 281 7.81 -21.29 3.87
C GLU A 281 7.84 -21.47 5.40
N TYR A 282 7.01 -20.72 6.12
CA TYR A 282 7.05 -20.60 7.59
C TYR A 282 5.88 -21.33 8.29
N GLY A 283 4.86 -21.75 7.53
CA GLY A 283 3.72 -22.52 7.99
C GLY A 283 2.40 -21.76 8.05
N LYS A 284 1.28 -22.50 8.11
CA LYS A 284 -0.12 -22.04 7.98
C LYS A 284 -0.72 -21.38 9.23
N CYS A 285 0.09 -20.56 9.91
CA CYS A 285 -0.20 -19.99 11.22
C CYS A 285 0.39 -18.58 11.27
N GLY A 286 -0.23 -17.60 10.61
CA GLY A 286 0.30 -16.23 10.55
C GLY A 286 -0.76 -15.17 10.80
N ALA A 287 -0.32 -13.92 10.95
CA ALA A 287 -1.18 -12.78 11.14
C ALA A 287 -0.88 -11.66 10.13
N VAL A 288 -1.93 -10.98 9.66
CA VAL A 288 -1.83 -9.74 8.89
C VAL A 288 -2.47 -8.62 9.70
N MET A 289 -1.68 -7.61 10.05
CA MET A 289 -2.10 -6.46 10.85
C MET A 289 -2.33 -5.24 9.96
N LEU A 290 -3.57 -4.77 9.94
CA LEU A 290 -4.03 -3.73 9.01
C LEU A 290 -4.38 -2.46 9.79
N LYS A 291 -3.60 -1.40 9.60
CA LYS A 291 -3.69 -0.14 10.36
C LYS A 291 -5.12 0.40 10.44
N TYR A 292 -5.87 0.35 9.33
CA TYR A 292 -7.23 0.88 9.25
C TYR A 292 -8.33 -0.20 9.18
N GLY A 293 -8.00 -1.44 9.52
CA GLY A 293 -8.92 -2.58 9.53
C GLY A 293 -9.11 -3.24 8.16
N PHE A 294 -10.17 -4.05 8.03
CA PHE A 294 -10.40 -4.87 6.85
C PHE A 294 -11.86 -5.21 6.60
N SER A 295 -12.13 -5.59 5.35
CA SER A 295 -13.40 -6.18 4.92
C SER A 295 -13.55 -7.61 5.41
N ALA A 296 -14.75 -7.97 5.83
CA ALA A 296 -15.13 -9.35 6.16
C ALA A 296 -14.90 -10.34 5.00
N THR A 297 -14.83 -9.88 3.75
CA THR A 297 -14.52 -10.75 2.60
C THR A 297 -13.06 -11.19 2.57
N ILE A 298 -12.15 -10.42 3.17
CA ILE A 298 -10.71 -10.71 3.14
C ILE A 298 -10.38 -11.92 4.00
N CYS A 299 -10.89 -11.96 5.24
CA CYS A 299 -10.63 -13.06 6.16
C CYS A 299 -11.23 -14.39 5.67
N GLN A 300 -12.36 -14.36 4.95
CA GLN A 300 -12.96 -15.55 4.34
C GLN A 300 -12.06 -16.21 3.28
N ARG A 301 -11.20 -15.45 2.59
CA ARG A 301 -10.31 -15.99 1.56
C ARG A 301 -9.07 -16.69 2.13
N HIS A 302 -8.70 -16.37 3.36
CA HIS A 302 -7.46 -16.81 4.01
C HIS A 302 -7.73 -17.28 5.45
N PRO A 303 -8.50 -18.37 5.64
CA PRO A 303 -8.98 -18.80 6.96
C PRO A 303 -7.85 -19.24 7.90
N SER A 304 -6.71 -19.68 7.37
CA SER A 304 -5.49 -20.04 8.11
C SER A 304 -4.70 -18.83 8.61
N THR A 305 -4.94 -17.64 8.06
CA THR A 305 -4.31 -16.39 8.51
C THR A 305 -5.25 -15.66 9.48
N LEU A 306 -4.70 -15.07 10.54
CA LEU A 306 -5.42 -14.18 11.44
C LEU A 306 -5.36 -12.75 10.87
N PHE A 307 -6.49 -12.09 10.70
CA PHE A 307 -6.52 -10.67 10.34
C PHE A 307 -6.82 -9.85 11.58
N LEU A 308 -6.00 -8.84 11.83
CA LEU A 308 -6.10 -7.95 12.98
C LEU A 308 -6.18 -6.50 12.49
N ASP A 309 -6.94 -5.68 13.19
CA ASP A 309 -6.93 -4.24 13.00
C ASP A 309 -5.83 -3.58 13.85
N GLY A 310 -5.48 -2.34 13.51
CA GLY A 310 -4.46 -1.59 14.23
C GLY A 310 -4.92 -0.90 15.51
N GLY A 311 -6.20 -1.03 15.86
CA GLY A 311 -6.87 -0.29 16.93
C GLY A 311 -6.11 -0.21 18.25
N PRO A 312 -5.75 -1.35 18.87
CA PRO A 312 -5.02 -1.35 20.15
C PRO A 312 -3.74 -0.52 20.18
N LEU A 313 -3.09 -0.34 19.02
CA LEU A 313 -1.88 0.48 18.92
C LEU A 313 -2.19 1.95 18.63
N LEU A 314 -3.22 2.22 17.84
CA LEU A 314 -3.66 3.59 17.53
C LEU A 314 -4.22 4.33 18.77
N HIS A 315 -4.84 3.62 19.71
CA HIS A 315 -5.33 4.23 20.95
C HIS A 315 -4.22 4.46 21.99
N SER A 316 -3.16 3.65 21.97
CA SER A 316 -2.03 3.79 22.91
C SER A 316 -1.15 5.02 22.66
N GLU A 317 -1.23 5.63 21.47
CA GLU A 317 -0.53 6.88 21.15
C GLU A 317 -1.21 8.12 21.78
N ASN A 318 -2.50 8.04 22.13
CA ASN A 318 -3.25 9.15 22.72
C ASN A 318 -3.16 9.23 24.26
N GLU A 319 -2.54 8.26 24.94
CA GLU A 319 -2.39 8.30 26.41
C GLU A 319 -1.24 9.21 26.90
N TYR A 320 -0.44 9.78 25.99
CA TYR A 320 0.68 10.69 26.33
C TYR A 320 0.60 12.08 25.69
N SER A 321 -0.56 12.48 25.19
CA SER A 321 -0.80 13.85 24.69
C SER A 321 -1.88 14.54 25.53
N LEU A 322 -1.52 14.91 26.77
CA LEU A 322 -2.21 15.92 27.58
C LEU A 322 -1.24 17.03 27.96
#